data_AF-A0A9P0CNS4-F1
#
_entry.id   AF-A0A9P0CNS4-F1
#
_cell.length_a   1.000
_cell.length_b   1.000
_cell.length_c   1.000
_cell.angle_alpha   90.00
_cell.angle_beta   90.00
_cell.angle_gamma   90.00
#
_symmetry.space_group_name_H-M   'P 1'
#
loop_
_entity.id
_entity.type
_entity.pdbx_description
1 polymer ?
#
loop_
_entity_poly.entity_id
_entity_poly.type
_entity_poly.pdbx_seq_one_letter_code
_entity_poly.pdbx_strand_id
1 'polypeptide(L)' 'MELKLHSPAGAEPVLYTWPLTSGRGNDKHDGAIEIVETIR' A
#
# COMPACT_ATOMS: atom_id res chain seq x y z
N MET A 1 -3.09 -12.31 6.22
CA MET A 1 -3.69 -12.06 4.89
C MET A 1 -2.89 -10.93 4.24
N GLU A 2 -2.84 -10.83 2.91
CA GLU A 2 -1.99 -9.86 2.19
C GLU A 2 -2.73 -9.26 1.00
N LEU A 3 -2.40 -8.02 0.66
CA LEU A 3 -2.79 -7.33 -0.57
C LEU A 3 -1.56 -7.22 -1.48
N LYS A 4 -1.76 -7.36 -2.79
CA LYS A 4 -0.68 -7.24 -3.79
C LYS A 4 -1.04 -6.20 -4.83
N LEU A 5 -0.14 -5.24 -5.07
CA LEU A 5 -0.28 -4.24 -6.12
C LEU A 5 0.67 -4.59 -7.27
N HIS A 6 0.12 -4.95 -8.42
CA HIS A 6 0.91 -5.31 -9.61
C HIS A 6 1.38 -4.07 -10.36
N SER A 7 2.64 -4.09 -10.80
CA SER A 7 3.21 -3.02 -11.62
C SER A 7 2.62 -3.02 -13.04
N PRO A 8 2.24 -1.85 -13.59
CA PRO A 8 1.79 -1.74 -14.97
C PRO A 8 2.92 -1.99 -15.99
N ALA A 9 4.18 -1.89 -15.57
CA ALA A 9 5.36 -2.14 -16.42
C ALA A 9 5.94 -3.55 -16.25
N GLY A 10 5.27 -4.44 -15.52
CA GLY A 10 5.70 -5.83 -15.32
C GLY A 10 6.83 -6.02 -14.30
N ALA A 11 7.10 -5.03 -13.45
CA ALA A 11 8.01 -5.18 -12.31
C ALA A 11 7.38 -6.02 -11.17
N GLU A 12 8.20 -6.38 -10.18
CA GLU A 12 7.76 -7.12 -8.99
C GLU A 12 6.61 -6.41 -8.25
N PRO A 13 5.58 -7.15 -7.79
CA PRO A 13 4.43 -6.56 -7.11
C PRO A 13 4.79 -6.08 -5.71
N VAL A 14 4.15 -4.99 -5.28
CA VAL A 14 4.26 -4.50 -3.90
C VAL A 14 3.33 -5.30 -3.00
N LEU A 15 3.85 -5.79 -1.88
CA LEU A 15 3.11 -6.59 -0.90
C LEU A 15 2.76 -5.75 0.33
N TYR A 16 1.48 -5.77 0.71
CA TYR A 16 0.98 -5.11 1.90
C TYR A 16 0.36 -6.13 2.86
N THR A 17 0.90 -6.22 4.07
CA THR A 17 0.39 -7.12 5.11
C THR A 17 -0.89 -6.57 5.74
N TRP A 18 -1.91 -7.41 5.89
CA TRP A 18 -3.15 -7.06 6.59
C TRP A 18 -3.06 -7.42 8.09
N PRO A 19 -3.53 -6.55 9.01
CA PRO A 19 -4.16 -5.25 8.77
C PRO A 19 -3.16 -4.18 8.35
N LEU A 20 -3.59 -3.30 7.45
CA LEU A 20 -2.76 -2.20 6.97
C LEU A 20 -2.34 -1.29 8.14
N THR A 21 -1.11 -0.80 8.07
CA THR A 21 -0.61 0.16 9.06
C THR A 21 -1.38 1.46 8.94
N SER A 22 -2.28 1.71 9.91
CA SER A 22 -2.96 2.99 10.07
C SER A 22 -2.09 3.91 10.92
N GLY A 23 -1.50 4.92 10.29
CA GLY A 23 -0.75 5.95 11.00
C GLY A 23 -1.67 6.92 11.73
N ARG A 24 -1.71 6.91 13.07
CA ARG A 24 -2.28 8.03 13.86
C ARG A 24 -1.16 9.03 14.15
N GLY A 25 -1.05 10.10 13.37
CA GLY A 25 -0.11 11.20 13.58
C GLY A 25 0.53 11.74 12.29
N ASN A 26 1.22 12.89 12.39
CA ASN A 26 1.79 13.64 11.26
C ASN A 26 2.93 12.91 10.52
N ASP A 27 3.54 11.90 11.16
CA ASP A 27 4.73 11.18 10.66
C ASP A 27 4.46 9.72 10.28
N LYS A 28 3.19 9.31 10.16
CA LYS A 28 2.85 7.92 9.85
C LYS A 28 2.03 7.82 8.57
N HIS A 29 2.66 7.25 7.54
CA HIS A 29 2.03 6.88 6.28
C HIS A 29 0.94 5.82 6.52
N ASP A 30 -0.27 6.10 6.04
CA ASP A 30 -1.37 5.13 6.05
C ASP A 30 -1.26 4.24 4.80
N GLY A 31 -1.10 2.93 5.03
CA GLY A 31 -0.90 1.97 3.93
C GLY A 31 -2.12 1.87 3.00
N ALA A 32 -3.33 2.20 3.45
CA ALA A 32 -4.50 2.23 2.58
C ALA A 32 -4.48 3.44 1.64
N ILE A 33 -4.07 4.60 2.14
CA ILE A 33 -3.92 5.82 1.33
C ILE A 33 -2.85 5.61 0.27
N GLU A 34 -1.71 5.02 0.63
CA GLU A 34 -0.63 4.72 -0.31
C GLU A 34 -1.10 3.85 -1.48
N ILE A 35 -1.87 2.78 -1.19
CA ILE A 35 -2.43 1.90 -2.23
C ILE A 35 -3.35 2.68 -3.17
N VAL A 36 -4.25 3.49 -2.62
CA VAL A 36 -5.22 4.26 -3.42
C VAL A 36 -4.52 5.30 -4.29
N GLU A 37 -3.56 6.05 -3.75
CA GLU A 37 -2.81 7.06 -4.51
C GLU A 37 -1.89 6.43 -5.57
N THR A 38 -1.40 5.21 -5.36
CA THR A 38 -0.61 4.50 -6.39
C THR A 38 -1.47 3.97 -7.55
N ILE A 39 -2.74 3.66 -7.29
CA ILE A 39 -3.69 3.20 -8.32
C ILE A 39 -4.25 4.36 -9.16
N ARG A 40 -4.40 5.54 -8.53
CA ARG A 40 -4.99 6.74 -9.12
C ARG A 40 -4.20 7.26 -10.33
#